data_AF-X7YR03-F1
#
_entry.id   AF-X7YR03-F1
#
_cell.length_a   1.000
_cell.length_b   1.000
_cell.length_c   1.000
_cell.angle_alpha   90.00
_cell.angle_beta   90.00
_cell.angle_gamma   90.00
#
_symmetry.space_group_name_H-M   'P 1'
#
loop_
_entity.id
_entity.type
_entity.pdbx_description
1 polymer ?
#
loop_
_entity_poly.entity_id
_entity_poly.type
_entity_poly.pdbx_seq_one_letter_code
_entity_poly.pdbx_strand_id
1 'polypeptide(L)'
;MQASGNPILTTVLAAVEQAVRWAAAEQDITQYDRAEATRSHRAIADAIAAGDPQKAEHRMRRHLDAALRHVEQSGLLGAPMIPPSCWRGHNSNVPWR
;
A
#
# COMPACT_ATOMS: atom_id res chain seq x y z
N MET A 1 9.86 -2.49 6.47
CA MET A 1 9.68 -3.96 6.37
C MET A 1 10.88 -4.69 6.98
N GLN A 2 10.88 -4.91 8.30
CA GLN A 2 11.98 -5.63 8.97
C GLN A 2 12.04 -7.11 8.56
N ALA A 3 10.93 -7.69 8.12
CA ALA A 3 10.80 -9.11 7.78
C ALA A 3 11.73 -9.57 6.64
N SER A 4 12.15 -8.69 5.74
CA SER A 4 13.09 -9.06 4.67
C SER A 4 14.56 -9.10 5.13
N GLY A 5 14.86 -8.61 6.33
CA GLY A 5 16.23 -8.38 6.80
C GLY A 5 17.02 -7.39 5.93
N ASN A 6 16.37 -6.70 4.99
CA ASN A 6 17.02 -5.86 4.00
C ASN A 6 16.78 -4.38 4.33
N PRO A 7 17.82 -3.64 4.74
CA PRO A 7 17.68 -2.24 5.13
C PRO A 7 17.31 -1.34 3.94
N ILE A 8 17.75 -1.66 2.72
CA ILE A 8 17.38 -0.91 1.52
C ILE A 8 15.87 -1.02 1.27
N LEU A 9 15.32 -2.24 1.31
CA LEU A 9 13.88 -2.44 1.16
C LEU A 9 13.09 -1.76 2.28
N THR A 10 13.62 -1.74 3.50
CA THR A 10 12.98 -1.02 4.61
C THR A 10 12.92 0.48 4.35
N THR A 11 14.03 1.09 3.94
CA THR A 11 14.11 2.53 3.67
C THR A 11 13.24 2.94 2.49
N VAL A 12 13.33 2.22 1.37
CA VAL A 12 12.54 2.50 0.17
C VAL A 12 11.05 2.38 0.47
N LEU A 13 10.64 1.33 1.19
CA LEU A 13 9.23 1.13 1.51
C LEU A 13 8.70 2.19 2.49
N ALA A 14 9.50 2.67 3.45
CA ALA A 14 9.06 3.73 4.36
C ALA A 14 8.71 5.03 3.62
N ALA A 15 9.48 5.39 2.58
CA ALA A 15 9.17 6.54 1.73
C ALA A 15 7.89 6.33 0.91
N VAL A 16 7.72 5.13 0.33
CA VAL A 16 6.51 4.78 -0.45
C VAL A 16 5.27 4.73 0.45
N GLU A 17 5.36 4.15 1.65
CA GLU A 17 4.26 4.11 2.63
C GLU A 17 3.76 5.51 2.98
N GLN A 18 4.66 6.49 3.12
CA GLN A 18 4.27 7.86 3.39
C GLN A 18 3.49 8.49 2.22
N ALA A 19 3.91 8.26 0.99
CA ALA A 19 3.18 8.73 -0.19
C ALA A 19 1.80 8.05 -0.31
N VAL A 20 1.74 6.74 -0.09
CA VAL A 20 0.49 5.97 -0.09
C VAL A 20 -0.48 6.45 0.98
N ARG A 21 0.01 6.84 2.18
CA ARG A 21 -0.86 7.40 3.23
C ARG A 21 -1.54 8.70 2.81
N TRP A 22 -0.85 9.57 2.06
CA TRP A 22 -1.48 10.78 1.53
C TRP A 22 -2.53 10.44 0.47
N ALA A 23 -2.21 9.54 -0.47
CA ALA A 23 -3.15 9.09 -1.49
C ALA A 23 -4.40 8.42 -0.88
N ALA A 24 -4.21 7.59 0.15
CA ALA A 24 -5.30 6.89 0.83
C ALA A 24 -6.22 7.85 1.60
N ALA A 25 -5.74 9.02 2.02
CA ALA A 25 -6.58 10.04 2.65
C ALA A 25 -7.53 10.73 1.66
N GLU A 26 -7.20 10.73 0.37
CA GLU A 26 -8.06 11.26 -0.70
C GLU A 26 -9.01 10.19 -1.27
N GLN A 27 -8.76 8.91 -0.98
CA GLN A 27 -9.64 7.81 -1.37
C GLN A 27 -10.79 7.65 -0.37
N ASP A 28 -12.01 7.49 -0.86
CA ASP A 28 -13.16 7.10 -0.04
C ASP A 28 -13.11 5.58 0.26
N ILE A 29 -12.15 5.18 1.11
CA ILE A 29 -11.95 3.78 1.48
C ILE A 29 -13.01 3.37 2.51
N THR A 30 -13.97 2.57 2.06
CA THR A 30 -15.08 2.11 2.89
C THR A 30 -14.64 1.05 3.91
N GLN A 31 -15.50 0.76 4.89
CA GLN A 31 -15.27 -0.37 5.81
C GLN A 31 -15.20 -1.71 5.08
N TYR A 32 -15.96 -1.87 4.00
CA TYR A 32 -15.96 -3.06 3.17
C TYR A 32 -14.59 -3.27 2.51
N ASP A 33 -14.00 -2.21 1.95
CA ASP A 33 -12.70 -2.26 1.29
C ASP A 33 -11.58 -2.63 2.27
N ARG A 34 -11.64 -2.09 3.50
CA ARG A 34 -10.71 -2.47 4.58
C ARG A 34 -10.83 -3.94 4.96
N ALA A 35 -12.05 -4.47 5.01
CA ALA A 35 -12.29 -5.87 5.34
C ALA A 35 -11.79 -6.81 4.22
N GLU A 36 -12.01 -6.45 2.96
CA GLU A 36 -11.47 -7.18 1.81
C GLU A 36 -9.93 -7.14 1.76
N ALA A 37 -9.32 -5.97 2.00
CA ALA A 37 -7.88 -5.85 2.10
C ALA A 37 -7.31 -6.71 3.24
N THR A 38 -7.96 -6.71 4.40
CA THR A 38 -7.56 -7.55 5.56
C THR A 38 -7.63 -9.04 5.23
N ARG A 39 -8.69 -9.49 4.55
CA ARG A 39 -8.81 -10.88 4.08
C ARG A 39 -7.68 -11.24 3.12
N SER A 40 -7.41 -10.36 2.15
CA SER A 40 -6.34 -10.55 1.17
C SER A 40 -4.96 -10.62 1.83
N HIS A 41 -4.66 -9.72 2.78
CA HIS A 41 -3.40 -9.72 3.52
C HIS A 41 -3.19 -11.02 4.29
N ARG A 42 -4.22 -11.50 5.01
CA ARG A 42 -4.14 -12.77 5.75
C ARG A 42 -3.85 -13.92 4.79
N ALA A 43 -4.57 -13.98 3.68
CA ALA A 43 -4.39 -15.02 2.66
C ALA A 43 -2.98 -15.04 2.01
N ILE A 44 -2.30 -13.88 1.92
CA ILE A 44 -0.91 -13.77 1.48
C ILE A 44 0.04 -14.26 2.59
N ALA A 45 -0.17 -13.80 3.82
CA ALA A 45 0.63 -14.20 4.98
C ALA A 45 0.58 -15.72 5.21
N ASP A 46 -0.59 -16.34 5.06
CA ASP A 46 -0.76 -17.79 5.18
C ASP A 46 0.04 -18.55 4.12
N ALA A 47 0.11 -18.03 2.87
CA ALA A 47 0.91 -18.64 1.80
C ALA A 47 2.42 -18.50 2.07
N ILE A 48 2.86 -17.36 2.61
CA ILE A 48 4.25 -17.15 3.05
C ILE A 48 4.60 -18.11 4.19
N ALA A 49 3.74 -18.22 5.20
CA ALA A 49 3.95 -19.11 6.34
C ALA A 49 4.00 -20.59 5.94
N ALA A 50 3.25 -20.97 4.90
CA ALA A 50 3.29 -22.31 4.31
C ALA A 50 4.52 -22.57 3.43
N GLY A 51 5.39 -21.58 3.18
CA GLY A 51 6.56 -21.72 2.32
C GLY A 51 6.21 -21.84 0.83
N ASP A 52 5.06 -21.31 0.40
CA ASP A 52 4.57 -21.37 -0.99
C ASP A 52 4.70 -19.98 -1.66
N PRO A 53 5.87 -19.66 -2.24
CA PRO A 53 6.12 -18.34 -2.82
C PRO A 53 5.26 -18.06 -4.05
N GLN A 54 4.95 -19.08 -4.86
CA GLN A 54 4.14 -18.93 -6.07
C GLN A 54 2.70 -18.54 -5.71
N LYS A 55 2.13 -19.19 -4.69
CA LYS A 55 0.81 -18.84 -4.18
C LYS A 55 0.80 -17.46 -3.52
N ALA A 56 1.83 -17.12 -2.75
CA ALA A 56 1.95 -15.78 -2.17
C ALA A 56 1.99 -14.70 -3.25
N GLU A 57 2.80 -14.88 -4.30
CA GLU A 57 2.88 -13.98 -5.46
C GLU A 57 1.52 -13.87 -6.18
N HIS A 58 0.89 -15.00 -6.49
CA HIS A 58 -0.41 -15.02 -7.16
C HIS A 58 -1.48 -14.26 -6.35
N ARG A 59 -1.50 -14.44 -5.02
CA ARG A 59 -2.42 -13.74 -4.12
C ARG A 59 -2.11 -12.25 -4.04
N MET A 60 -0.83 -11.86 -4.00
CA MET A 60 -0.42 -10.46 -4.04
C MET A 60 -0.87 -9.79 -5.34
N ARG A 61 -0.66 -10.43 -6.50
CA ARG A 61 -1.11 -9.89 -7.79
C ARG A 61 -2.61 -9.62 -7.80
N ARG A 62 -3.42 -10.60 -7.37
CA ARG A 62 -4.88 -10.42 -7.27
C ARG A 62 -5.30 -9.31 -6.32
N HIS A 63 -4.59 -9.14 -5.20
CA HIS A 63 -4.85 -8.05 -4.26
C HIS A 63 -4.56 -6.68 -4.90
N LEU A 64 -3.43 -6.55 -5.59
CA LEU A 64 -3.05 -5.32 -6.30
C LEU A 64 -4.04 -5.00 -7.44
N ASP A 65 -4.50 -6.00 -8.19
CA ASP A 65 -5.52 -5.81 -9.23
C ASP A 65 -6.85 -5.29 -8.64
N ALA A 66 -7.22 -5.76 -7.45
CA ALA A 66 -8.41 -5.27 -6.74
C ALA A 66 -8.23 -3.83 -6.24
N ALA A 67 -7.06 -3.51 -5.68
CA ALA A 67 -6.73 -2.15 -5.26
C ALA A 67 -6.73 -1.18 -6.45
N LEU A 68 -6.19 -1.59 -7.61
CA LEU A 68 -6.19 -0.78 -8.82
C LEU A 68 -7.62 -0.46 -9.28
N ARG A 69 -8.51 -1.45 -9.30
CA ARG A 69 -9.93 -1.22 -9.66
C ARG A 69 -10.61 -0.22 -8.73
N HIS A 70 -10.28 -0.21 -7.44
CA HIS A 70 -10.81 0.81 -6.53
C HIS A 70 -10.32 2.22 -6.85
N VAL A 71 -9.03 2.37 -7.18
CA VAL A 71 -8.45 3.66 -7.60
C VAL A 71 -9.06 4.16 -8.92
N GLU A 72 -9.32 3.24 -9.86
CA GLU A 72 -10.02 3.56 -11.11
C GLU A 72 -11.44 4.08 -10.85
N GLN A 73 -12.18 3.41 -9.96
CA GLN A 73 -13.54 3.78 -9.59
C GLN A 73 -13.62 5.11 -8.83
N SER A 74 -12.58 5.46 -8.08
CA SER A 74 -12.52 6.74 -7.36
C SER A 74 -12.16 7.93 -8.26
N GLY A 75 -11.83 7.70 -9.54
CA GLY A 75 -11.42 8.75 -10.49
C GLY A 75 -10.01 9.31 -10.24
N LEU A 76 -9.22 8.69 -9.35
CA LEU A 76 -7.91 9.19 -8.95
C LEU A 76 -6.74 8.61 -9.78
N LEU A 77 -7.00 7.72 -10.74
CA LEU A 77 -5.95 7.06 -11.54
C LEU A 77 -4.98 8.04 -12.22
N GLY A 78 -5.47 9.19 -12.68
CA GLY A 78 -4.66 10.24 -13.32
C GLY A 78 -4.20 11.34 -12.37
N ALA A 79 -4.63 11.30 -11.11
CA ALA A 79 -4.25 12.29 -10.11
C ALA A 79 -2.84 11.98 -9.56
N PRO A 80 -2.06 13.00 -9.18
CA PRO A 80 -0.77 12.76 -8.55
C PRO A 80 -0.96 12.04 -7.21
N MET A 81 -0.29 10.91 -7.03
CA MET A 81 -0.33 10.13 -5.78
C MET A 81 0.06 10.95 -4.55
N ILE A 82 0.96 11.91 -4.73
CA ILE A 82 1.27 12.92 -3.70
C ILE A 82 0.44 14.16 -4.04
N PRO A 83 -0.51 14.56 -3.19
CA PRO A 83 -1.33 15.75 -3.44
C PRO A 83 -0.45 17.00 -3.59
N PRO A 84 -0.79 17.94 -4.50
CA PRO A 84 0.00 19.16 -4.71
C PRO A 84 0.19 20.01 -3.45
N SER A 85 -0.76 19.94 -2.50
CA SER A 85 -0.68 20.57 -1.19
C SER A 85 0.49 20.06 -0.34
N CYS A 86 0.93 18.81 -0.55
CA CYS A 86 2.03 18.18 0.17
C CYS A 86 3.42 18.44 -0.45
N TRP A 87 3.51 19.05 -1.65
CA TRP A 87 4.79 19.23 -2.35
C TRP A 87 5.70 20.29 -1.70
N ARG A 88 5.13 21.26 -0.98
CA ARG A 88 5.89 22.40 -0.42
C ARG A 88 6.66 22.08 0.87
N GLY A 89 6.78 20.81 1.26
CA GLY A 89 7.64 20.39 2.36
C GLY A 89 7.17 20.78 3.78
N HIS A 90 5.98 21.34 3.94
CA HIS A 90 5.40 21.70 5.25
C HIS A 90 4.79 20.48 5.96
N ASN A 91 5.55 19.39 6.07
CA ASN A 91 5.09 18.20 6.79
C ASN A 91 6.01 17.92 7.98
N SER A 92 5.57 18.33 9.17
CA SER A 92 6.27 18.11 10.44
C SER A 92 6.27 16.63 10.89
N ASN A 93 5.70 15.72 10.09
CA ASN A 93 5.48 14.30 10.40
C ASN A 93 6.34 13.34 9.57
N VAL A 94 7.50 13.77 9.05
CA VAL A 94 8.50 12.83 8.51
C VAL A 94 9.39 12.31 9.66
N PRO A 95 9.43 10.99 9.92
CA PRO A 95 10.06 10.42 11.12
C PRO A 95 11.59 10.33 11.05
N TRP A 96 12.24 10.85 10.00
CA TRP A 96 13.70 10.78 9.80
C TRP A 96 14.40 12.14 9.88
N ARG A 97 13.87 13.06 10.68
CA ARG A 97 14.67 14.17 11.20
C ARG A 97 15.54 13.71 12.37
#